data_AF-A0A7X2LCD2-F1
#
_entry.id   AF-A0A7X2LCD2-F1
#
_cell.length_a   1.000
_cell.length_b   1.000
_cell.length_c   1.000
_cell.angle_alpha   90.00
_cell.angle_beta   90.00
_cell.angle_gamma   90.00
#
_symmetry.space_group_name_H-M   'P 1'
#
loop_
_entity.id
_entity.type
_entity.pdbx_description
1 polymer ?
#
loop_
_entity_poly.entity_id
_entity_poly.type
_entity_poly.pdbx_seq_one_letter_code
_entity_poly.pdbx_strand_id
1 'polypeptide(L)'
;MTTLIFIALFLVALLWAAFPGTKLPAPFSGRSCQGKSWRRAFPSASKLEIREFLLVFVRAFALRDGEKLMLRPDDEILAIYRSLYPRRWTPDALELETLAKDVEKRYGLELCHVWNERLSLGQLFAHAQQPPLATPIKVSAID
;
A
#
# COMPACT_ATOMS: atom_id res chain seq x y z
N MET A 1 -23.78 30.43 0.87
CA MET A 1 -23.61 29.00 0.54
C MET A 1 -22.14 28.64 0.32
N THR A 2 -21.40 29.37 -0.51
CA THR A 2 -19.95 29.17 -0.74
C THR A 2 -19.11 29.23 0.54
N THR A 3 -19.34 30.21 1.42
CA THR A 3 -18.64 30.33 2.72
C THR A 3 -18.85 29.12 3.63
N LEU A 4 -20.07 28.61 3.72
CA LEU A 4 -20.39 27.41 4.51
C LEU A 4 -19.72 26.15 3.92
N ILE A 5 -19.61 26.05 2.60
CA ILE A 5 -18.89 24.97 1.91
C ILE A 5 -17.40 25.02 2.25
N PHE A 6 -16.76 26.20 2.18
CA PHE A 6 -15.35 26.34 2.53
C PHE A 6 -15.08 26.03 4.01
N ILE A 7 -15.96 26.46 4.93
CA ILE A 7 -15.86 26.12 6.35
C ILE A 7 -15.99 24.60 6.54
N ALA A 8 -16.96 23.94 5.89
CA ALA A 8 -17.13 22.50 5.98
C ALA A 8 -15.90 21.75 5.44
N LEU A 9 -15.36 22.13 4.28
CA LEU A 9 -14.14 21.54 3.71
C LEU A 9 -12.91 21.76 4.60
N PHE A 10 -12.78 22.96 5.18
CA PHE A 10 -11.70 23.27 6.11
C PHE A 10 -11.80 22.44 7.39
N LEU A 11 -12.99 22.28 7.97
CA LEU A 11 -13.21 21.44 9.14
C LEU A 11 -12.95 19.96 8.84
N VAL A 12 -13.35 19.47 7.65
CA VAL A 12 -13.02 18.10 7.20
C VAL A 12 -11.52 17.91 7.02
N ALA A 13 -10.81 18.89 6.45
CA ALA A 13 -9.35 18.85 6.30
C ALA A 13 -8.63 18.87 7.65
N LEU A 14 -9.12 19.67 8.61
CA LEU A 14 -8.61 19.69 9.99
C LEU A 14 -8.87 18.38 10.72
N LEU A 15 -10.05 17.79 10.57
CA LEU A 15 -10.36 16.46 11.10
C LEU A 15 -9.40 15.42 10.51
N TRP A 16 -9.23 15.40 9.18
CA TRP A 16 -8.26 14.52 8.51
C TRP A 16 -6.83 14.70 9.03
N ALA A 17 -6.37 15.94 9.24
CA ALA A 17 -5.05 16.22 9.79
C ALA A 17 -4.90 15.80 11.26
N ALA A 18 -6.01 15.77 12.03
CA ALA A 18 -6.03 15.44 13.44
C ALA A 18 -6.19 13.93 13.74
N PHE A 19 -6.52 13.10 12.74
CA PHE A 19 -6.55 11.64 12.90
C PHE A 19 -5.20 11.04 12.47
N PRO A 20 -4.24 10.82 13.40
CA PRO A 20 -3.06 10.03 13.09
C PRO A 20 -3.55 8.65 12.68
N GLY A 21 -3.20 8.20 11.47
CA GLY A 21 -3.73 6.99 10.84
C GLY A 21 -3.83 5.76 11.75
N THR A 22 -4.52 4.74 11.27
CA THR A 22 -4.72 3.49 11.98
C THR A 22 -3.38 2.89 12.40
N LYS A 23 -3.28 2.43 13.65
CA LYS A 23 -2.07 1.75 14.09
C LYS A 23 -1.94 0.42 13.37
N LEU A 24 -0.70 -0.01 13.14
CA LEU A 24 -0.45 -1.33 12.60
C LEU A 24 -1.06 -2.42 13.54
N PRO A 25 -1.84 -3.38 13.03
CA PRO A 25 -2.47 -4.40 13.86
C PRO A 25 -1.45 -5.42 14.39
N ALA A 26 -1.75 -6.11 15.48
CA ALA A 26 -0.97 -7.26 15.91
C ALA A 26 -1.14 -8.42 14.89
N PRO A 27 -0.11 -9.24 14.61
CA PRO A 27 1.21 -9.27 15.23
C PRO A 27 2.27 -8.40 14.51
N PHE A 28 1.84 -7.44 13.69
CA PHE A 28 2.74 -6.61 12.88
C PHE A 28 3.26 -5.38 13.64
N SER A 29 2.48 -4.84 14.58
CA SER A 29 2.93 -3.77 15.49
C SER A 29 3.90 -4.22 16.58
N GLY A 30 4.61 -3.25 17.16
CA GLY A 30 5.55 -3.47 18.26
C GLY A 30 6.87 -4.12 17.85
N ARG A 31 7.04 -4.45 16.57
CA ARG A 31 8.29 -4.98 16.02
C ARG A 31 9.37 -3.89 15.98
N SER A 32 10.62 -4.31 16.14
CA SER A 32 11.78 -3.44 15.84
C SER A 32 11.85 -3.12 14.34
N CYS A 33 12.54 -2.05 13.97
CA CYS A 33 12.76 -1.68 12.57
C CYS A 33 13.32 -2.86 11.72
N GLN A 34 12.61 -3.18 10.64
CA GLN A 34 12.87 -4.30 9.75
C GLN A 34 13.72 -3.94 8.53
N GLY A 35 14.33 -2.75 8.51
CA GLY A 35 15.19 -2.31 7.40
C GLY A 35 16.35 -3.28 7.09
N LYS A 36 16.87 -4.00 8.10
CA LYS A 36 17.87 -5.07 7.89
C LYS A 36 17.29 -6.25 7.09
N SER A 37 16.04 -6.64 7.35
CA SER A 37 15.36 -7.71 6.60
C SER A 37 15.17 -7.31 5.13
N TRP A 38 14.68 -6.08 4.91
CA TRP A 38 14.52 -5.53 3.56
C TRP A 38 15.84 -5.44 2.79
N ARG A 39 16.91 -4.95 3.42
CA ARG A 39 18.23 -4.87 2.79
C ARG A 39 18.86 -6.22 2.49
N ARG A 40 18.49 -7.27 3.25
CA ARG A 40 18.91 -8.64 2.96
C ARG A 40 18.13 -9.23 1.79
N ALA A 41 16.82 -9.00 1.72
CA ALA A 41 15.98 -9.48 0.64
C ALA A 41 16.24 -8.76 -0.69
N PHE A 42 16.55 -7.46 -0.65
CA PHE A 42 16.77 -6.61 -1.81
C PHE A 42 18.10 -5.85 -1.70
N PRO A 43 19.25 -6.51 -1.91
CA PRO A 43 20.56 -5.90 -1.72
C PRO A 43 20.85 -4.76 -2.73
N SER A 44 20.27 -4.85 -3.94
CA SER A 44 20.40 -3.84 -5.00
C SER A 44 19.50 -2.62 -4.83
N ALA A 45 18.38 -2.74 -4.12
CA ALA A 45 17.42 -1.64 -3.95
C ALA A 45 17.91 -0.61 -2.91
N SER A 46 17.87 0.67 -3.24
CA SER A 46 18.22 1.75 -2.32
C SER A 46 17.28 1.79 -1.11
N LYS A 47 17.77 2.39 -0.01
CA LYS A 47 16.94 2.61 1.19
C LYS A 47 15.73 3.50 0.91
N LEU A 48 15.84 4.40 -0.08
CA LEU A 48 14.76 5.31 -0.44
C LEU A 48 13.64 4.55 -1.16
N GLU A 49 13.96 3.73 -2.15
CA GLU A 49 12.97 2.92 -2.90
C GLU A 49 12.14 2.03 -1.97
N ILE A 50 12.81 1.34 -1.02
CA ILE A 50 12.12 0.50 -0.03
C ILE A 50 11.18 1.35 0.84
N ARG A 51 11.63 2.53 1.29
CA ARG A 51 10.82 3.41 2.15
C ARG A 51 9.61 4.00 1.42
N GLU A 52 9.79 4.40 0.17
CA GLU A 52 8.71 4.91 -0.68
C GLU A 52 7.67 3.83 -0.98
N PHE A 53 8.11 2.60 -1.27
CA PHE A 53 7.21 1.47 -1.44
C PHE A 53 6.40 1.17 -0.18
N LEU A 54 7.07 1.07 0.97
CA LEU A 54 6.39 0.84 2.24
C LEU A 54 5.44 1.98 2.60
N LEU A 55 5.76 3.21 2.17
CA LEU A 55 4.90 4.38 2.36
C LEU A 55 3.63 4.29 1.52
N VAL A 56 3.72 3.86 0.26
CA VAL A 56 2.57 3.58 -0.61
C VAL A 56 1.65 2.55 0.07
N PHE A 57 2.23 1.46 0.55
CA PHE A 57 1.44 0.41 1.22
C PHE A 57 0.71 0.91 2.47
N VAL A 58 1.41 1.55 3.42
CA VAL A 58 0.75 1.99 4.66
C VAL A 58 -0.33 3.03 4.39
N ARG A 59 -0.15 3.91 3.39
CA ARG A 59 -1.16 4.93 3.05
C ARG A 59 -2.40 4.33 2.42
N ALA A 60 -2.27 3.33 1.55
CA ALA A 60 -3.40 2.61 0.98
C ALA A 60 -4.29 1.97 2.05
N PHE A 61 -3.70 1.58 3.19
CA PHE A 61 -4.40 1.00 4.35
C PHE A 61 -4.72 2.02 5.45
N ALA A 62 -4.53 3.32 5.19
CA ALA A 62 -4.66 4.40 6.16
C ALA A 62 -3.86 4.17 7.47
N LEU A 63 -2.75 3.43 7.38
CA LEU A 63 -1.87 3.11 8.49
C LEU A 63 -0.88 4.25 8.77
N ARG A 64 -0.32 4.29 9.98
CA ARG A 64 0.68 5.31 10.36
C ARG A 64 1.97 5.19 9.55
N ASP A 65 2.35 6.28 8.88
CA ASP A 65 3.63 6.42 8.15
C ASP A 65 4.86 6.06 9.03
N GLY A 66 4.78 6.29 10.35
CA GLY A 66 5.83 6.00 11.31
C GLY A 66 6.04 4.51 11.59
N GLU A 67 5.05 3.67 11.32
CA GLU A 67 5.11 2.22 11.57
C GLU A 67 5.51 1.42 10.31
N LYS A 68 5.67 2.07 9.15
CA LYS A 68 6.00 1.38 7.89
C LYS A 68 7.26 0.52 7.94
N LEU A 69 8.24 0.90 8.78
CA LEU A 69 9.49 0.15 8.95
C LEU A 69 9.35 -1.06 9.88
N MET A 70 8.19 -1.31 10.49
CA MET A 70 7.89 -2.55 11.23
C MET A 70 7.47 -3.70 10.31
N LEU A 71 7.08 -3.39 9.07
CA LEU A 71 6.72 -4.36 8.05
C LEU A 71 7.96 -5.04 7.48
N ARG A 72 7.84 -6.34 7.24
CA ARG A 72 8.89 -7.20 6.67
C ARG A 72 8.54 -7.62 5.24
N PRO A 73 9.53 -7.98 4.41
CA PRO A 73 9.28 -8.45 3.05
C PRO A 73 8.48 -9.78 3.00
N ASP A 74 8.49 -10.57 4.06
CA ASP A 74 7.74 -11.83 4.20
C ASP A 74 6.31 -11.64 4.75
N ASP A 75 5.93 -10.42 5.16
CA ASP A 75 4.55 -10.18 5.61
C ASP A 75 3.59 -10.28 4.41
N GLU A 76 2.55 -11.11 4.55
CA GLU A 76 1.50 -11.29 3.55
C GLU A 76 0.48 -10.15 3.61
N ILE A 77 0.12 -9.59 2.45
CA ILE A 77 -0.82 -8.47 2.35
C ILE A 77 -2.18 -8.85 2.95
N LEU A 78 -2.68 -10.04 2.63
CA LEU A 78 -3.95 -10.52 3.17
C LEU A 78 -3.89 -10.83 4.67
N ALA A 79 -2.74 -11.22 5.22
CA ALA A 79 -2.60 -11.40 6.65
C ALA A 79 -2.73 -10.06 7.40
N ILE A 80 -2.11 -9.00 6.86
CA ILE A 80 -2.26 -7.64 7.40
C ILE A 80 -3.72 -7.17 7.28
N TYR A 81 -4.32 -7.30 6.10
CA TYR A 81 -5.73 -6.95 5.87
C TYR A 81 -6.68 -7.66 6.86
N ARG A 82 -6.55 -8.98 7.00
CA ARG A 82 -7.39 -9.78 7.93
C ARG A 82 -7.17 -9.40 9.40
N SER A 83 -5.97 -8.95 9.77
CA SER A 83 -5.69 -8.52 11.15
C SER A 83 -6.29 -7.14 11.50
N LEU A 84 -6.55 -6.29 10.50
CA LEU A 84 -7.34 -5.06 10.68
C LEU A 84 -8.82 -5.38 10.94
N TYR A 85 -9.30 -6.49 10.37
CA TYR A 85 -10.71 -6.86 10.36
C TYR A 85 -10.94 -8.26 10.96
N PRO A 86 -10.66 -8.47 12.27
CA PRO A 86 -10.71 -9.79 12.89
C PRO A 86 -12.14 -10.34 13.05
N ARG A 87 -13.15 -9.47 13.09
CA ARG A 87 -14.57 -9.85 13.15
C ARG A 87 -15.14 -9.72 11.73
N ARG A 88 -15.55 -10.84 11.13
CA ARG A 88 -15.95 -11.03 9.72
C ARG A 88 -17.20 -10.26 9.23
N TRP A 89 -17.51 -9.08 9.77
CA TRP A 89 -18.40 -8.15 9.09
C TRP A 89 -17.55 -7.44 8.05
N THR A 90 -17.48 -8.01 6.85
CA THR A 90 -16.62 -7.55 5.75
C THR A 90 -16.77 -6.04 5.57
N PRO A 91 -15.73 -5.26 5.88
CA PRO A 91 -15.58 -3.96 5.23
C PRO A 91 -15.47 -4.20 3.73
N ASP A 92 -15.79 -3.17 2.96
CA ASP A 92 -15.45 -3.11 1.54
C ASP A 92 -13.95 -3.37 1.35
N ALA A 93 -13.54 -3.92 0.20
CA ALA A 93 -12.14 -4.19 -0.12
C ALA A 93 -11.37 -2.90 -0.46
N LEU A 94 -11.74 -1.77 0.14
CA LEU A 94 -11.35 -0.43 -0.26
C LEU A 94 -9.85 -0.21 -0.15
N GLU A 95 -9.18 -0.76 0.86
CA GLU A 95 -7.72 -0.66 1.00
C GLU A 95 -6.99 -1.44 -0.10
N LEU A 96 -7.53 -2.58 -0.51
CA LEU A 96 -6.96 -3.38 -1.60
C LEU A 96 -7.16 -2.69 -2.95
N GLU A 97 -8.32 -2.08 -3.17
CA GLU A 97 -8.57 -1.25 -4.36
C GLU A 97 -7.67 -0.01 -4.39
N THR A 98 -7.50 0.65 -3.24
CA THR A 98 -6.61 1.80 -3.10
C THR A 98 -5.17 1.40 -3.35
N LEU A 99 -4.72 0.26 -2.79
CA LEU A 99 -3.40 -0.29 -3.05
C LEU A 99 -3.20 -0.58 -4.55
N ALA A 100 -4.18 -1.20 -5.21
CA ALA A 100 -4.10 -1.48 -6.64
C ALA A 100 -3.90 -0.20 -7.45
N LYS A 101 -4.71 0.84 -7.19
CA LYS A 101 -4.61 2.15 -7.86
C LYS A 101 -3.27 2.83 -7.60
N ASP A 102 -2.81 2.84 -6.36
CA ASP A 102 -1.56 3.53 -5.99
C ASP A 102 -0.33 2.81 -6.55
N VAL A 103 -0.33 1.47 -6.58
CA VAL A 103 0.74 0.66 -7.18
C VAL A 103 0.78 0.83 -8.70
N GLU A 104 -0.37 0.79 -9.37
CA GLU A 104 -0.46 1.04 -10.81
C GLU A 104 0.04 2.44 -11.14
N LYS A 105 -0.45 3.46 -10.43
CA LYS A 105 -0.04 4.86 -10.64
C LYS A 105 1.45 5.09 -10.40
N ARG A 106 2.04 4.45 -9.38
CA ARG A 106 3.43 4.70 -8.98
C ARG A 106 4.44 3.85 -9.73
N TYR A 107 4.09 2.62 -10.06
CA TYR A 107 5.01 1.60 -10.58
C TYR A 107 4.59 1.03 -11.94
N GLY A 108 3.42 1.40 -12.48
CA GLY A 108 2.90 0.82 -13.72
C GLY A 108 2.53 -0.65 -13.58
N LEU A 109 2.29 -1.13 -12.35
CA LEU A 109 1.99 -2.52 -12.04
C LEU A 109 0.50 -2.67 -11.72
N GLU A 110 -0.21 -3.39 -12.57
CA GLU A 110 -1.59 -3.81 -12.29
C GLU A 110 -1.57 -4.95 -11.25
N LEU A 111 -2.11 -4.68 -10.05
CA LEU A 111 -2.06 -5.63 -8.93
C LEU A 111 -2.70 -6.98 -9.26
N CYS A 112 -3.74 -7.00 -10.09
CA CYS A 112 -4.44 -8.22 -10.51
C CYS A 112 -3.55 -9.23 -11.23
N HIS A 113 -2.48 -8.78 -11.92
CA HIS A 113 -1.56 -9.66 -12.64
C HIS A 113 -0.62 -10.45 -11.73
N VAL A 114 -0.39 -9.97 -10.51
CA VAL A 114 0.53 -10.59 -9.55
C VAL A 114 -0.20 -11.12 -8.30
N TRP A 115 -1.50 -10.86 -8.21
CA TRP A 115 -2.32 -11.18 -7.05
C TRP A 115 -2.41 -12.67 -6.80
N ASN A 116 -2.21 -13.06 -5.55
CA ASN A 116 -2.51 -14.39 -5.02
C ASN A 116 -2.72 -14.29 -3.50
N GLU A 117 -3.33 -15.30 -2.89
CA GLU A 117 -3.68 -15.25 -1.46
C GLU A 117 -2.48 -15.11 -0.51
N ARG A 118 -1.28 -15.45 -0.97
CA ARG A 118 -0.03 -15.43 -0.20
C ARG A 118 0.93 -14.35 -0.68
N LEU A 119 0.44 -13.38 -1.47
CA LEU A 119 1.27 -12.30 -1.99
C LEU A 119 1.88 -11.51 -0.82
N SER A 120 3.21 -11.55 -0.71
CA SER A 120 3.96 -10.82 0.30
C SER A 120 4.32 -9.42 -0.15
N LEU A 121 4.63 -8.53 0.81
CA LEU A 121 5.14 -7.19 0.52
C LEU A 121 6.43 -7.23 -0.30
N GLY A 122 7.31 -8.18 -0.03
CA GLY A 122 8.54 -8.37 -0.79
C GLY A 122 8.28 -8.81 -2.23
N GLN A 123 7.35 -9.74 -2.45
CA GLN A 123 6.98 -10.17 -3.80
C GLN A 123 6.36 -9.02 -4.60
N LEU A 124 5.44 -8.26 -4.00
CA LEU A 124 4.88 -7.08 -4.63
C LEU A 124 5.96 -6.02 -4.94
N PHE A 125 6.89 -5.78 -4.02
CA PHE A 125 8.03 -4.89 -4.25
C PHE A 125 8.89 -5.38 -5.42
N ALA A 126 9.19 -6.67 -5.50
CA ALA A 126 9.97 -7.24 -6.59
C ALA A 126 9.33 -6.99 -7.96
N HIS A 127 8.00 -7.19 -8.07
CA HIS A 127 7.26 -6.87 -9.29
C HIS A 127 7.26 -5.37 -9.59
N ALA A 128 7.14 -4.51 -8.57
CA ALA A 128 7.16 -3.06 -8.72
C ALA A 128 8.54 -2.50 -9.16
N GLN A 129 9.61 -3.29 -9.05
CA GLN A 129 10.94 -2.95 -9.57
C GLN A 129 11.15 -3.39 -11.03
N GLN A 130 10.25 -4.20 -11.59
CA GLN A 130 10.34 -4.58 -12.99
C GLN A 130 9.85 -3.42 -13.87
N PRO A 131 10.49 -3.17 -15.02
CA PRO A 131 9.93 -2.24 -15.99
C PRO A 131 8.51 -2.68 -16.36
N PRO A 132 7.56 -1.74 -16.58
CA PRO A 132 6.20 -2.08 -16.97
C PRO A 132 6.24 -3.05 -18.15
N LEU A 133 5.56 -4.19 -18.02
CA LEU A 133 5.33 -5.09 -19.16
C LEU A 133 4.73 -4.22 -20.26
N ALA A 134 5.43 -4.10 -21.39
CA ALA A 134 4.92 -3.39 -22.54
C ALA A 134 3.52 -3.94 -22.84
N THR A 135 2.50 -3.13 -22.61
CA THR A 135 1.12 -3.48 -22.95
C THR A 135 1.13 -3.84 -24.43
N PRO A 136 0.66 -5.03 -24.84
CA PRO A 136 0.56 -5.33 -26.25
C PRO A 136 -0.31 -4.24 -26.87
N ILE A 137 0.27 -3.50 -27.81
CA ILE A 137 -0.45 -2.52 -28.61
C ILE A 137 -1.66 -3.27 -29.16
N LYS A 138 -2.87 -2.96 -28.69
CA LYS A 138 -4.09 -3.29 -29.41
C LYS A 138 -3.96 -2.52 -30.71
N VAL A 139 -3.42 -3.17 -31.73
CA VAL A 139 -3.57 -2.75 -33.11
C VAL A 139 -5.07 -2.78 -33.34
N SER A 140 -5.72 -1.64 -33.17
CA SER A 140 -7.10 -1.46 -33.62
C SER A 140 -7.07 -1.81 -35.10
N ALA A 141 -7.73 -2.91 -35.45
CA ALA A 141 -8.01 -3.25 -36.83
C ALA A 141 -8.62 -2.00 -37.47
N ILE A 142 -7.93 -1.50 -38.47
CA ILE A 142 -8.47 -0.57 -39.43
C ILE A 142 -9.12 -1.51 -40.44
N ASP A 143 -10.44 -1.65 -40.37
CA ASP A 143 -11.32 -2.09 -41.46
C ASP A 143 -12.67 -1.40 -41.28
#